data_AF-A0A954KUT1-F1
#
_entry.id   AF-A0A954KUT1-F1
#
_cell.length_a   1.000
_cell.length_b   1.000
_cell.length_c   1.000
_cell.angle_alpha   90.00
_cell.angle_beta   90.00
_cell.angle_gamma   90.00
#
_symmetry.space_group_name_H-M   'P 1'
#
loop_
_entity.id
_entity.type
_entity.pdbx_description
1 polymer ?
#
loop_
_entity_poly.entity_id
_entity_poly.type
_entity_poly.pdbx_seq_one_letter_code
_entity_poly.pdbx_strand_id
1 'polypeptide(L)' 'MPHVIVKLWPGKSEKQKEQLAERITQDVMEVFHYGEESISVSIEEVNASAWREQVLEPDILAKPNQLYKKPGYSIHDL' A
#
# COMPACT_ATOMS: atom_id res chain seq x y z
N MET A 1 -3.65 11.14 -12.66
CA MET A 1 -4.07 9.73 -12.58
C MET A 1 -3.37 9.12 -11.38
N PRO A 2 -4.05 8.97 -10.23
CA PRO A 2 -3.48 8.32 -9.06
C PRO A 2 -3.21 6.83 -9.28
N HIS A 3 -2.08 6.35 -8.75
CA HIS A 3 -1.80 4.92 -8.64
C HIS A 3 -1.43 4.62 -7.19
N VAL A 4 -2.11 3.64 -6.59
CA VAL A 4 -1.87 3.18 -5.22
C VAL A 4 -1.38 1.75 -5.24
N ILE A 5 -0.27 1.48 -4.56
CA ILE A 5 0.27 0.12 -4.37
C ILE A 5 0.11 -0.23 -2.90
N VAL A 6 -0.63 -1.31 -2.62
CA VAL A 6 -0.71 -1.89 -1.28
C VAL A 6 0.19 -3.11 -1.23
N LYS A 7 1.33 -2.99 -0.56
CA LYS A 7 2.19 -4.13 -0.22
C LYS A 7 1.79 -4.70 1.13
N LEU A 8 1.70 -6.02 1.24
CA LEU A 8 1.32 -6.73 2.48
C LEU A 8 1.90 -8.14 2.55
N TRP A 9 1.89 -8.76 3.72
CA TRP A 9 2.21 -10.18 3.83
C TRP A 9 1.10 -11.06 3.22
N PRO A 10 1.44 -12.25 2.69
CA PRO A 10 0.46 -13.14 2.10
C PRO A 10 -0.65 -13.58 3.05
N GLY A 11 -1.82 -13.89 2.49
CA GLY A 11 -2.89 -14.59 3.20
C GLY A 11 -4.22 -13.84 3.26
N LYS A 12 -4.41 -12.79 2.44
CA LYS A 12 -5.74 -12.19 2.24
C LYS A 12 -6.47 -12.88 1.10
N SER A 13 -7.78 -13.07 1.25
CA SER A 13 -8.58 -13.61 0.15
C SER A 13 -8.75 -12.58 -0.96
N GLU A 14 -9.01 -13.05 -2.19
CA GLU A 14 -9.26 -12.15 -3.33
C GLU A 14 -10.44 -11.20 -3.06
N LYS A 15 -11.51 -11.67 -2.40
CA LYS A 15 -12.62 -10.81 -1.99
C LYS A 15 -12.20 -9.67 -1.05
N GLN A 16 -11.27 -9.93 -0.12
CA GLN A 16 -10.74 -8.87 0.74
C GLN A 16 -9.88 -7.88 -0.06
N LYS A 17 -9.11 -8.37 -1.03
CA LYS A 17 -8.28 -7.54 -1.91
C LYS A 17 -9.16 -6.62 -2.77
N GLU A 18 -10.19 -7.18 -3.43
CA GLU A 18 -11.18 -6.41 -4.20
C GLU A 18 -11.89 -5.36 -3.34
N GLN A 19 -12.37 -5.76 -2.16
CA GLN A 19 -13.05 -4.83 -1.25
C GLN A 19 -12.15 -3.69 -0.78
N LEU A 20 -10.86 -3.95 -0.54
CA LEU A 20 -9.91 -2.91 -0.16
C LEU A 20 -9.62 -1.97 -1.34
N ALA A 21 -9.43 -2.50 -2.54
CA ALA A 21 -9.19 -1.70 -3.74
C ALA A 21 -10.34 -0.72 -4.00
N GLU A 22 -11.58 -1.19 -3.91
CA GLU A 22 -12.78 -0.35 -4.05
C GLU A 22 -12.80 0.80 -3.03
N ARG A 23 -12.54 0.49 -1.75
CA ARG A 23 -12.53 1.50 -0.68
C ARG A 23 -11.42 2.55 -0.87
N ILE A 24 -10.24 2.13 -1.31
CA ILE A 24 -9.13 3.05 -1.62
C ILE A 24 -9.51 3.96 -2.79
N THR A 25 -10.12 3.42 -3.84
CA THR A 25 -10.59 4.20 -4.99
C THR A 25 -11.58 5.27 -4.54
N GLN A 26 -12.58 4.89 -3.74
CA GLN A 26 -13.57 5.82 -3.18
C GLN A 26 -12.91 6.94 -2.37
N ASP A 27 -12.01 6.61 -1.43
CA ASP A 27 -11.33 7.61 -0.61
C ASP A 27 -10.50 8.59 -1.47
N VAL A 28 -9.81 8.09 -2.51
CA VAL A 28 -9.03 8.92 -3.44
C VAL A 28 -9.94 9.84 -4.26
N MET A 29 -11.08 9.35 -4.74
CA MET A 29 -12.07 10.17 -5.44
C MET A 29 -12.60 11.29 -4.52
N GLU A 30 -12.95 10.96 -3.28
CA GLU A 30 -13.53 11.90 -2.33
C GLU A 30 -12.53 12.98 -1.90
N VAL A 31 -11.29 12.60 -1.59
CA VAL A 31 -10.29 13.51 -1.02
C VAL A 31 -9.55 14.31 -2.10
N PHE A 32 -9.26 13.70 -3.26
CA PHE A 32 -8.49 14.32 -4.33
C PHE A 32 -9.33 14.72 -5.56
N HIS A 33 -10.64 14.46 -5.55
CA HIS A 33 -11.59 14.87 -6.58
C HIS A 33 -11.26 14.34 -7.98
N TYR A 34 -10.68 13.13 -8.07
CA TYR A 34 -10.45 12.42 -9.34
C TYR A 34 -11.68 11.60 -9.76
N GLY A 35 -11.83 11.40 -11.07
CA GLY A 35 -12.75 10.40 -11.63
C GLY A 35 -12.25 8.97 -11.40
N GLU A 36 -13.17 8.03 -11.27
CA GLU A 36 -12.89 6.60 -11.03
C GLU A 36 -11.94 6.03 -12.08
N GLU A 37 -12.16 6.37 -13.35
CA GLU A 37 -11.38 5.91 -14.50
C GLU A 37 -9.91 6.36 -14.49
N SER A 38 -9.59 7.35 -13.66
CA SER A 38 -8.24 7.90 -13.52
C SER A 38 -7.43 7.23 -12.41
N ILE A 39 -8.02 6.30 -11.65
CA ILE A 39 -7.43 5.69 -10.45
C ILE A 39 -7.14 4.22 -10.72
N SER A 40 -5.99 3.75 -10.23
CA SER A 40 -5.62 2.34 -10.26
C SER A 40 -5.03 1.90 -8.92
N VAL A 41 -5.35 0.68 -8.50
CA VAL A 41 -4.86 0.08 -7.25
C VAL A 41 -4.25 -1.29 -7.54
N SER A 42 -3.02 -1.53 -7.09
CA SER A 42 -2.42 -2.86 -7.07
C SER A 42 -2.26 -3.37 -5.64
N ILE A 43 -2.36 -4.69 -5.46
CA ILE A 43 -2.15 -5.37 -4.19
C ILE A 43 -1.07 -6.43 -4.40
N GLU A 44 0.06 -6.27 -3.70
CA GLU A 44 1.28 -7.07 -3.87
C GLU A 44 1.62 -7.81 -2.58
N GLU A 45 1.53 -9.13 -2.61
CA GLU A 45 1.90 -9.98 -1.47
C GLU A 45 3.42 -10.23 -1.45
N VAL A 46 4.07 -9.81 -0.36
CA VAL A 46 5.50 -9.94 -0.12
C VAL A 46 5.73 -10.81 1.11
N ASN A 47 6.47 -11.91 0.96
CA ASN A 47 6.80 -12.80 2.09
C ASN A 47 7.49 -12.03 3.22
N ALA A 48 7.20 -12.39 4.47
CA ALA A 48 7.77 -11.74 5.65
C ALA A 48 9.31 -11.75 5.62
N SER A 49 9.92 -12.86 5.20
CA SER A 49 11.38 -12.99 5.05
C SER A 49 12.02 -12.02 4.05
N ALA A 50 11.24 -11.51 3.10
CA ALA A 50 11.68 -10.54 2.10
C ALA A 50 11.20 -9.11 2.38
N TRP A 51 10.42 -8.90 3.45
CA TRP A 51 9.77 -7.61 3.73
C TRP A 51 10.76 -6.48 3.94
N ARG A 52 11.88 -6.78 4.60
CA ARG A 52 12.95 -5.82 4.85
C ARG A 52 13.49 -5.23 3.55
N GLU A 53 13.94 -6.11 2.65
CA GLU A 53 14.61 -5.76 1.41
C GLU A 53 13.65 -5.17 0.37
N GLN A 54 12.41 -5.66 0.32
CA GLN A 54 11.44 -5.28 -0.73
C GLN A 54 10.48 -4.15 -0.35
N VAL A 55 10.33 -3.83 0.96
CA VAL A 55 9.37 -2.83 1.44
C VAL A 55 9.99 -1.87 2.45
N LEU A 56 10.52 -2.36 3.57
CA LEU A 56 10.97 -1.48 4.65
C LEU A 56 12.10 -0.56 4.18
N GLU A 57 13.17 -1.11 3.61
CA GLU A 57 14.32 -0.33 3.18
C GLU A 57 13.97 0.61 2.00
N PRO A 58 13.42 0.14 0.86
CA PRO A 58 13.23 0.98 -0.32
C PRO A 58 12.02 1.92 -0.25
N ASP A 59 10.92 1.55 0.43
CA ASP A 59 9.67 2.30 0.39
C ASP A 59 9.37 3.10 1.66
N ILE A 60 9.95 2.70 2.80
CA ILE A 60 9.71 3.37 4.09
C ILE A 60 10.94 4.17 4.52
N LEU A 61 12.11 3.52 4.66
CA LEU A 61 13.31 4.15 5.20
C LEU A 61 13.99 5.08 4.18
N ALA A 62 14.04 4.69 2.90
CA ALA A 62 14.65 5.50 1.85
C ALA A 62 13.79 6.70 1.40
N LYS A 63 12.49 6.72 1.73
CA LYS A 63 11.53 7.75 1.27
C LYS A 63 10.81 8.48 2.42
N PRO A 64 11.51 8.98 3.45
CA PRO A 64 10.86 9.52 4.65
C PRO A 64 9.95 10.73 4.36
N ASN A 65 10.29 11.53 3.35
CA ASN A 65 9.52 12.72 2.95
C ASN A 65 8.25 12.38 2.15
N GLN A 66 8.09 11.14 1.69
CA GLN A 66 6.90 10.67 0.97
C GLN A 66 5.98 9.87 1.90
N LEU A 67 6.38 9.66 3.16
CA LEU A 67 5.67 8.86 4.14
C LEU A 67 4.74 9.73 5.00
N TYR A 68 3.51 9.93 4.52
CA TYR A 68 2.49 10.68 5.24
C TYR A 68 1.92 9.95 6.47
N LYS A 69 2.11 8.63 6.55
CA LYS A 69 1.78 7.79 7.72
C LYS A 69 2.95 6.86 8.05
N LYS A 70 3.58 7.06 9.21
CA LYS A 70 4.72 6.23 9.67
C LYS A 70 4.24 4.87 10.19
N PRO A 71 5.02 3.78 9.99
CA PRO A 71 4.73 2.50 10.63
C PRO A 71 4.92 2.61 12.15
N GLY A 72 4.17 1.79 12.89
CA GLY A 72 4.37 1.60 14.34
C GLY A 72 5.44 0.55 14.69
N TYR A 73 6.06 -0.06 13.68
CA TYR A 73 7.12 -1.07 13.79
C TYR A 73 8.45 -0.50 13.27
N SER A 74 9.53 -1.18 13.64
CA SER A 74 10.90 -0.88 13.28
C SER A 74 11.58 -2.08 12.64
N ILE A 75 12.83 -1.89 12.21
CA ILE A 75 13.66 -2.95 11.64
C ILE A 75 13.99 -4.07 12.64
N HIS A 76 13.82 -3.82 13.94
CA HIS A 76 14.05 -4.79 15.00
C HIS A 76 12.84 -5.70 15.24
N ASP A 77 11.68 -5.37 14.67
CA ASP A 77 10.43 -6.11 14.82
C ASP A 77 10.18 -7.08 13.66
N LEU A 78 11.08 -7.14 12.67
CA LEU A 78 11.00 -7.95 11.46
C LEU A 78 12.00 -9.11 11.46
#